data_AF-A0A838TEZ6-F1
#
_entry.id   AF-A0A838TEZ6-F1
#
_cell.length_a   1.000
_cell.length_b   1.000
_cell.length_c   1.000
_cell.angle_alpha   90.00
_cell.angle_beta   90.00
_cell.angle_gamma   90.00
#
_symmetry.space_group_name_H-M   'P 1'
#
loop_
_entity.id
_entity.type
_entity.pdbx_description
1 polymer ?
#
loop_
_entity_poly.entity_id
_entity_poly.type
_entity_poly.pdbx_seq_one_letter_code
_entity_poly.pdbx_strand_id
1 'polypeptide(L)' 'MPEDDETLRPIREALEQVHARLGNIIAHLRPREEERYLGWRCTGCGYLKHFTRPMPAHVASPCPKCKGVTFQSVP' A
#
# COMPACT_ATOMS: atom_id res chain seq x y z
N MET A 1 31.96 -26.69 23.59
CA MET A 1 30.49 -26.82 23.65
C MET A 1 29.90 -26.60 22.26
N PRO A 2 29.80 -27.66 21.44
CA PRO A 2 29.15 -27.63 20.13
C PRO A 2 27.71 -28.22 20.11
N GLU A 3 27.30 -28.93 21.17
CA GLU A 3 26.03 -29.68 21.22
C GLU A 3 24.80 -28.76 21.31
N ASP A 4 24.96 -27.57 21.90
CA ASP A 4 23.88 -26.58 21.97
C ASP A 4 23.56 -25.98 20.60
N ASP A 5 24.54 -25.82 19.69
CA ASP A 5 24.31 -25.25 18.36
C ASP A 5 23.56 -26.24 17.45
N GLU A 6 23.86 -27.54 17.56
CA GLU A 6 23.13 -28.61 16.87
C GLU A 6 21.68 -28.71 17.38
N THR A 7 21.48 -28.58 18.70
CA THR A 7 20.18 -28.65 19.35
C THR A 7 19.30 -27.43 19.04
N LEU A 8 19.91 -26.26 18.87
CA LEU A 8 19.21 -25.01 18.56
C LEU A 8 19.02 -24.77 17.05
N ARG A 9 19.73 -25.51 16.18
CA ARG A 9 19.57 -25.45 14.73
C ARG A 9 18.10 -25.54 14.26
N PRO A 10 17.28 -26.51 14.70
CA PRO A 10 15.87 -26.57 14.26
C PRO A 10 15.04 -25.38 14.71
N ILE A 11 15.35 -24.79 15.88
CA ILE A 11 14.67 -23.59 16.38
C ILE A 11 15.05 -22.38 15.52
N ARG A 12 16.33 -22.26 15.15
CA ARG A 12 16.83 -21.21 14.26
C ARG A 12 16.16 -21.28 12.89
N GLU A 13 16.08 -22.47 12.29
CA GLU A 13 15.42 -22.68 11.00
C GLU A 13 13.92 -22.34 11.07
N ALA A 14 13.24 -22.71 12.15
CA ALA A 14 11.84 -22.35 12.35
C ALA A 14 11.64 -20.83 12.45
N LEU A 15 12.53 -20.12 13.17
CA LEU A 15 12.48 -18.66 13.27
C LEU A 15 12.74 -17.97 11.93
N GLU A 16 13.70 -18.47 11.13
CA GLU A 16 13.95 -17.96 9.78
C GLU A 16 12.74 -18.15 8.86
N GLN A 17 12.07 -19.30 8.93
CA GLN A 17 10.85 -19.55 8.17
C GLN A 17 9.70 -18.62 8.59
N VAL A 18 9.53 -18.39 9.90
CA VAL A 18 8.53 -17.42 10.41
C VAL A 18 8.87 -16.03 9.91
N HIS A 19 10.13 -15.61 9.98
CA HIS A 19 10.56 -14.30 9.50
C HIS A 19 10.34 -14.13 7.99
N ALA A 20 10.67 -15.14 7.19
CA ALA A 20 10.42 -15.13 5.75
C ALA A 20 8.92 -15.04 5.41
N ARG A 21 8.07 -15.80 6.11
CA ARG A 21 6.61 -15.74 5.95
C ARG A 21 6.05 -14.39 6.36
N LEU A 22 6.50 -13.83 7.48
CA LEU A 22 6.10 -12.49 7.91
C LEU A 22 6.55 -11.43 6.91
N GLY A 23 7.78 -11.49 6.39
CA GLY A 23 8.27 -10.58 5.36
C GLY A 23 7.45 -10.66 4.07
N ASN A 24 7.05 -11.86 3.66
CA ASN A 24 6.20 -12.09 2.51
C ASN A 24 4.78 -11.54 2.74
N ILE A 25 4.16 -11.82 3.90
CA ILE A 25 2.86 -11.28 4.29
C ILE A 25 2.93 -9.75 4.35
N ILE A 26 3.96 -9.17 4.95
CA ILE A 26 4.18 -7.72 4.99
C ILE A 26 4.36 -7.15 3.58
N ALA A 27 5.01 -7.85 2.65
CA ALA A 27 5.11 -7.40 1.26
C ALA A 27 3.75 -7.43 0.54
N HIS A 28 2.88 -8.39 0.86
CA HIS A 28 1.51 -8.47 0.33
C HIS A 28 0.54 -7.51 1.02
N LEU A 29 0.76 -7.23 2.30
CA LEU A 29 0.01 -6.26 3.11
C LEU A 29 0.54 -4.84 2.94
N ARG A 30 1.76 -4.66 2.42
CA ARG A 30 2.27 -3.37 1.98
C ARG A 30 1.18 -2.90 1.01
N PRO A 31 0.40 -1.88 1.39
CA PRO A 31 -0.75 -1.50 0.61
C PRO A 31 -0.23 -1.31 -0.79
N ARG A 32 -0.81 -2.01 -1.78
CA ARG A 32 -0.67 -1.69 -3.22
C ARG A 32 -0.51 -0.18 -3.25
N GLU A 33 0.70 0.31 -3.53
CA GLU A 33 1.08 1.71 -3.31
C GLU A 33 -0.12 2.56 -3.70
N GLU A 34 -0.80 3.19 -2.72
CA GLU A 34 -2.18 3.67 -2.88
C GLU A 34 -2.37 4.23 -4.28
N GLU A 35 -3.16 3.54 -5.10
CA GLU A 35 -3.06 3.67 -6.55
C GLU A 35 -3.01 5.16 -6.94
N ARG A 36 -1.83 5.60 -7.35
CA ARG A 36 -1.54 7.01 -7.56
C ARG A 36 -1.85 7.31 -9.01
N TYR A 37 -2.77 8.23 -9.22
CA TYR A 37 -3.17 8.63 -10.57
C TYR A 37 -2.87 10.10 -10.79
N LEU A 38 -2.57 10.44 -12.04
CA LEU A 38 -2.49 11.83 -12.50
C LEU A 38 -3.89 12.45 -12.61
N GLY A 39 -4.93 11.63 -12.82
CA GLY A 39 -6.30 12.05 -13.02
C GLY A 39 -7.26 11.54 -11.94
N TRP A 40 -8.10 12.43 -11.41
CA TRP A 40 -9.19 12.07 -10.47
C TRP A 40 -10.50 12.72 -10.90
N ARG A 41 -11.53 11.91 -11.18
CA ARG A 41 -12.87 12.36 -11.52
C ARG A 41 -13.76 12.40 -10.28
N CYS A 42 -14.35 13.55 -9.99
CA CYS A 42 -15.32 13.68 -8.90
C CYS A 42 -16.59 12.89 -9.22
N THR A 43 -16.99 12.01 -8.31
CA THR A 43 -18.22 11.19 -8.47
C THR A 43 -19.51 12.01 -8.35
N GLY A 44 -19.47 13.12 -7.60
CA GLY A 44 -20.65 13.97 -7.38
C GLY A 44 -20.97 14.96 -8.50
N CYS A 45 -19.99 15.41 -9.29
CA CYS A 45 -20.21 16.40 -10.35
C CYS A 45 -19.45 16.14 -11.66
N GLY A 46 -18.71 15.03 -11.75
CA GLY A 46 -17.94 14.65 -12.95
C GLY A 46 -16.68 15.49 -13.20
N TYR A 47 -16.37 16.50 -12.37
CA TYR A 47 -15.18 17.34 -12.57
C TYR A 47 -13.89 16.51 -12.53
N LEU A 48 -13.04 16.67 -13.55
CA LEU A 48 -11.76 15.97 -13.67
C LEU A 48 -10.62 16.86 -13.15
N LYS A 49 -9.91 16.37 -12.14
CA LYS A 49 -8.67 16.95 -11.63
C LYS A 49 -7.49 16.29 -12.32
N HIS A 50 -6.59 17.10 -12.86
CA HIS A 50 -5.28 16.66 -13.30
C HIS A 50 -4.21 17.19 -12.36
N PHE A 51 -3.27 16.32 -12.00
CA PHE A 51 -2.14 16.63 -11.12
C PHE A 51 -0.85 16.52 -11.92
N THR A 52 0.16 17.31 -11.53
CA THR A 52 1.50 17.26 -12.14
C THR A 52 2.32 16.07 -11.67
N ARG A 53 1.86 15.39 -10.60
CA ARG A 53 2.45 14.17 -10.06
C ARG A 53 1.33 13.20 -9.68
N PRO A 54 1.55 11.87 -9.77
CA PRO A 54 0.57 10.89 -9.34
C PRO A 54 0.27 11.06 -7.85
N MET A 55 -1.01 11.21 -7.49
CA MET A 55 -1.45 11.42 -6.12
C MET A 55 -2.51 10.38 -5.74
N PRO A 56 -2.57 9.93 -4.47
CA PRO A 56 -3.62 9.05 -3.99
C PRO A 56 -4.93 9.82 -3.74
N ALA A 57 -6.07 9.11 -3.83
CA ALA A 57 -7.41 9.69 -3.75
C ALA A 57 -7.65 10.52 -2.47
N HIS A 58 -7.17 10.01 -1.34
CA HIS A 58 -7.45 10.58 -0.02
C HIS A 58 -6.64 11.86 0.27
N VAL A 59 -5.56 12.12 -0.48
CA VAL A 59 -4.78 13.38 -0.42
C VAL A 59 -5.29 14.38 -1.45
N ALA A 60 -6.09 13.95 -2.43
CA ALA A 60 -6.70 14.88 -3.37
C ALA A 60 -7.59 15.87 -2.61
N SER A 61 -7.35 17.17 -2.79
CA SER A 61 -8.17 18.22 -2.20
C SER A 61 -9.67 18.02 -2.51
N PRO A 62 -10.61 18.61 -1.77
CA PRO A 62 -12.03 18.58 -2.12
C PRO A 62 -12.30 19.10 -3.53
N CYS A 63 -13.37 18.64 -4.16
CA CYS A 63 -13.71 19.03 -5.53
C CYS A 63 -13.92 20.55 -5.61
N PRO A 64 -13.27 21.28 -6.54
CA PRO A 64 -13.44 22.74 -6.62
C PRO A 64 -14.87 23.15 -6.99
N LYS A 65 -15.62 22.29 -7.71
CA LYS A 65 -17.01 22.55 -8.12
C LYS A 65 -18.03 22.28 -7.01
N CYS A 66 -18.04 21.07 -6.45
CA CYS A 66 -19.10 20.65 -5.52
C CYS A 66 -18.61 20.38 -4.09
N LYS A 67 -17.32 20.60 -3.80
CA LYS A 67 -16.67 20.28 -2.51
C LYS A 67 -16.75 18.82 -2.08
N GLY A 68 -17.20 17.91 -2.95
CA GLY A 68 -17.21 16.48 -2.71
C GLY A 68 -15.81 15.90 -2.49
N VAL A 69 -15.74 14.84 -1.68
CA VAL A 69 -14.49 14.16 -1.28
C VAL A 69 -14.32 12.78 -1.92
N THR A 70 -15.33 12.30 -2.64
CA THR A 70 -15.33 11.02 -3.34
C THR A 70 -14.91 11.18 -4.80
N PHE A 71 -13.83 10.49 -5.17
CA PHE A 71 -13.23 10.53 -6.50
C PHE A 71 -13.03 9.11 -7.05
N GLN A 72 -13.09 9.00 -8.38
CA GLN A 72 -12.71 7.82 -9.14
C GLN A 72 -11.43 8.14 -9.92
N SER A 73 -10.51 7.18 -9.99
CA SER A 73 -9.29 7.32 -10.78
C SER A 73 -9.62 7.39 -12.27
N VAL A 74 -8.81 8.15 -13.00
CA VAL A 74 -8.81 8.16 -14.46
C VAL A 74 -7.39 7.82 -14.91
N PRO A 75 -7.21 6.77 -15.73
CA PRO A 75 -5.91 6.41 -16.28
C PRO A 75 -5.33 7.51 -17.19
#